data_AF-A0A2G5EJ74-F1
#
_entry.id   AF-A0A2G5EJ74-F1
#
_cell.length_a   1.000
_cell.length_b   1.000
_cell.length_c   1.000
_cell.angle_alpha   90.00
_cell.angle_beta   90.00
_cell.angle_gamma   90.00
#
_symmetry.space_group_name_H-M   'P 1'
#
loop_
_entity.id
_entity.type
_entity.pdbx_description
1 polymer ?
#
loop_
_entity_poly.entity_id
_entity_poly.type
_entity_poly.pdbx_seq_one_letter_code
_entity_poly.pdbx_strand_id
1 'polypeptide(L)'
;MLGRVHFQTKWLAKSFLLLPINLKLLGIESLVYVLPPNISLQMILYDTPGVIEKKMHKLDSMMMKNVWSATVNADCVVIVVDASKVPQKIDDMLEEGVGSLKENVPKLLVMNKKDLIKPGEMAKRIEWYEKFTDVDEVMPVSAKYGQGVDDVKDWIVSKLPLGPAYYPKDIASEHPERFFIAEIVREKIFMQYRNEVPYACQVNVVSYKTRPTSKDYIQVEILVEKNTQKIILIGKEGKALKLLATAARLDIEDFLQKKVYLEVEVKIKENWRQDESLLKYYGYGGQIRAM
;
A
#
# COMPACT_ATOMS: atom_id res chain seq x y z
N MET A 1 7.36 3.11 -1.14
CA MET A 1 5.91 3.38 -0.93
C MET A 1 5.22 3.82 -2.23
N LEU A 2 5.48 5.01 -2.79
CA LEU A 2 4.92 5.46 -4.09
C LEU A 2 5.09 4.47 -5.26
N GLY A 3 6.20 3.75 -5.33
CA GLY A 3 6.46 2.78 -6.41
C GLY A 3 5.71 1.44 -6.28
N ARG A 4 5.36 0.99 -5.07
CA ARG A 4 4.66 -0.30 -4.83
C ARG A 4 3.19 -0.21 -5.20
N VAL A 5 2.56 0.86 -4.75
CA VAL A 5 1.19 1.24 -5.07
C VAL A 5 0.98 1.41 -6.57
N HIS A 6 1.88 2.16 -7.22
CA HIS A 6 1.78 2.37 -8.67
C HIS A 6 2.03 1.07 -9.46
N PHE A 7 2.85 0.17 -8.93
CA PHE A 7 3.06 -1.17 -9.49
C PHE A 7 1.80 -2.02 -9.37
N GLN A 8 1.20 -2.12 -8.18
CA GLN A 8 -0.07 -2.82 -7.97
C GLN A 8 -1.20 -2.21 -8.82
N THR A 9 -1.37 -0.88 -8.84
CA THR A 9 -2.42 -0.21 -9.62
C THR A 9 -2.27 -0.45 -11.13
N LYS A 10 -1.04 -0.46 -11.66
CA LYS A 10 -0.78 -0.74 -13.09
C LYS A 10 -0.95 -2.21 -13.44
N TRP A 11 -0.59 -3.11 -12.52
CA TRP A 11 -0.81 -4.55 -12.64
C TRP A 11 -2.31 -4.88 -12.64
N LEU A 12 -3.09 -4.21 -11.76
CA LEU A 12 -4.55 -4.27 -11.70
C LEU A 12 -5.20 -3.75 -13.00
N ALA A 13 -4.75 -2.59 -13.51
CA ALA A 13 -5.32 -1.95 -14.70
C ALA A 13 -5.17 -2.76 -16.01
N LYS A 14 -4.21 -3.67 -16.11
CA LYS A 14 -3.99 -4.51 -17.30
C LYS A 14 -4.82 -5.80 -17.32
N SER A 15 -5.42 -6.19 -16.18
CA SER A 15 -6.00 -7.53 -16.04
C SER A 15 -7.51 -7.57 -15.83
N PHE A 16 -8.13 -6.53 -15.25
CA PHE A 16 -9.58 -6.32 -15.24
C PHE A 16 -9.91 -4.87 -14.84
N LEU A 17 -11.12 -4.44 -15.18
CA LEU A 17 -11.70 -3.10 -14.97
C LEU A 17 -11.77 -2.72 -13.48
N LEU A 18 -10.67 -2.23 -12.91
CA LEU A 18 -10.66 -1.54 -11.62
C LEU A 18 -10.18 -0.12 -11.85
N LEU A 19 -11.00 0.84 -11.42
CA LEU A 19 -10.69 2.27 -11.47
C LEU A 19 -9.28 2.52 -10.92
N PRO A 20 -8.51 3.46 -11.48
CA PRO A 20 -7.13 3.70 -11.10
C PRO A 20 -7.07 4.35 -9.71
N ILE A 21 -7.24 3.56 -8.65
CA ILE A 21 -7.10 4.05 -7.27
C ILE A 21 -5.64 3.84 -6.88
N ASN A 22 -4.90 4.94 -6.71
CA ASN A 22 -3.49 4.98 -6.33
C ASN A 22 -3.38 4.80 -4.79
N LEU A 23 -3.90 3.69 -4.24
CA LEU A 23 -3.96 3.49 -2.78
C LEU A 23 -2.56 3.51 -2.14
N LYS A 24 -2.19 4.59 -1.42
CA LYS A 24 -0.98 4.64 -0.60
C LYS A 24 -1.26 4.08 0.78
N LEU A 25 -0.98 2.79 0.92
CA LEU A 25 -1.35 2.00 2.08
C LEU A 25 -0.34 2.14 3.22
N LEU A 26 -0.88 2.34 4.42
CA LEU A 26 -0.16 2.28 5.69
C LEU A 26 -0.56 1.03 6.51
N GLY A 27 -1.26 0.05 5.93
CA GLY A 27 -1.73 -1.18 6.59
C GLY A 27 -1.34 -2.46 5.84
N ILE A 28 -1.64 -3.64 6.41
CA ILE A 28 -1.65 -4.90 5.64
C ILE A 28 -2.96 -4.93 4.86
N GLU A 29 -2.88 -5.22 3.57
CA GLU A 29 -4.05 -5.63 2.78
C GLU A 29 -3.82 -6.99 2.15
N SER A 30 -4.83 -7.85 2.18
CA SER A 30 -4.97 -9.00 1.29
C SER A 30 -5.75 -8.56 0.05
N LEU A 31 -5.07 -8.35 -1.07
CA LEU A 31 -5.71 -8.20 -2.38
C LEU A 31 -5.83 -9.59 -3.02
N VAL A 32 -7.06 -10.04 -3.22
CA VAL A 32 -7.35 -11.32 -3.87
C VAL A 32 -7.44 -11.08 -5.37
N TYR A 33 -6.59 -11.76 -6.12
CA TYR A 33 -6.57 -11.69 -7.57
C TYR A 33 -6.90 -13.07 -8.16
N VAL A 34 -7.93 -13.10 -9.00
CA VAL A 34 -8.36 -14.30 -9.73
C VAL A 34 -8.20 -14.04 -11.23
N LEU A 35 -7.39 -14.86 -11.90
CA LEU A 35 -7.21 -14.75 -13.34
C LEU A 35 -8.50 -15.16 -14.10
N PRO A 36 -8.67 -14.69 -15.36
CA PRO A 36 -9.82 -15.02 -16.19
C PRO A 36 -10.09 -16.54 -16.29
N PRO A 37 -11.34 -16.93 -16.60
CA PRO A 37 -11.89 -18.27 -16.38
C PRO A 37 -11.15 -19.45 -17.05
N ASN A 38 -10.27 -19.19 -18.02
CA ASN A 38 -9.51 -20.21 -18.74
C ASN A 38 -8.22 -20.63 -18.03
N ILE A 39 -7.86 -19.98 -16.91
CA ILE A 39 -6.69 -20.33 -16.08
C ILE A 39 -7.18 -20.46 -14.63
N SER A 40 -7.09 -21.66 -14.05
CA SER A 40 -7.37 -21.91 -12.63
C SER A 40 -6.22 -21.41 -11.77
N LEU A 41 -6.07 -20.09 -11.65
CA LEU A 41 -5.05 -19.45 -10.81
C LEU A 41 -5.69 -18.40 -9.88
N GLN A 42 -5.31 -18.46 -8.61
CA GLN A 42 -5.58 -17.42 -7.63
C GLN A 42 -4.27 -16.97 -7.00
N MET A 43 -4.08 -15.66 -6.92
CA MET A 43 -2.96 -15.00 -6.24
C MET A 43 -3.52 -14.13 -5.12
N ILE A 44 -2.96 -14.26 -3.92
CA ILE A 44 -3.31 -13.40 -2.79
C ILE A 44 -2.10 -12.51 -2.53
N LEU A 45 -2.23 -11.23 -2.85
CA LEU A 45 -1.18 -10.26 -2.64
C LEU A 45 -1.34 -9.63 -1.27
N TYR A 46 -0.35 -9.83 -0.41
CA TYR A 46 -0.25 -9.11 0.84
C TYR A 46 0.50 -7.80 0.61
N ASP A 47 -0.20 -6.66 0.53
CA ASP A 47 0.50 -5.37 0.59
C ASP A 47 0.96 -5.11 2.01
N THR A 48 2.22 -4.73 2.17
CA THR A 48 2.81 -4.47 3.48
C THR A 48 3.33 -3.04 3.56
N PRO A 49 3.31 -2.43 4.76
CA PRO A 49 4.08 -1.22 5.02
C PRO A 49 5.53 -1.35 4.54
N GLY A 50 6.17 -0.21 4.26
CA GLY A 50 7.60 -0.25 4.00
C GLY A 50 8.37 -0.72 5.21
N VAL A 51 9.41 -1.51 4.98
CA VAL A 51 10.38 -1.88 5.99
C VAL A 51 11.03 -0.60 6.52
N ILE A 52 10.98 -0.41 7.84
CA ILE A 52 11.50 0.77 8.53
C ILE A 52 12.68 0.29 9.39
N GLU A 53 13.88 0.80 9.12
CA GLU A 53 15.12 0.46 9.85
C GLU A 53 15.02 0.81 11.34
N LYS A 54 14.35 1.92 11.69
CA LYS A 54 14.22 2.39 13.08
C LYS A 54 12.78 2.51 13.53
N LYS A 55 12.38 1.62 14.43
CA LYS A 55 11.09 1.66 15.14
C LYS A 55 11.11 2.82 16.13
N MET A 56 10.39 3.91 15.85
CA MET A 56 10.32 5.07 16.74
C MET A 56 9.04 5.06 17.59
N HIS A 57 8.00 4.42 17.09
CA HIS A 57 6.68 4.37 17.73
C HIS A 57 6.12 2.95 17.82
N LYS A 58 5.13 2.76 18.71
CA LYS A 58 4.37 1.51 18.81
C LYS A 58 3.71 1.14 17.48
N LEU A 59 3.20 2.12 16.74
CA LEU A 59 2.70 1.95 15.38
C LEU A 59 3.72 1.25 14.47
N ASP A 60 4.97 1.75 14.42
CA ASP A 60 6.03 1.18 13.59
C ASP A 60 6.30 -0.28 13.98
N SER A 61 6.31 -0.56 15.28
CA SER A 61 6.50 -1.91 15.79
C SER A 61 5.36 -2.86 15.40
N MET A 62 4.11 -2.38 15.41
CA MET A 62 2.94 -3.15 14.97
C MET A 62 2.95 -3.35 13.45
N MET A 63 3.29 -2.33 12.67
CA MET A 63 3.48 -2.46 11.22
C MET A 63 4.56 -3.47 10.86
N MET A 64 5.67 -3.52 11.60
CA MET A 64 6.74 -4.49 11.34
C MET A 64 6.35 -5.93 11.70
N LYS A 65 5.58 -6.13 12.79
CA LYS A 65 4.98 -7.45 13.10
C LYS A 65 4.06 -7.93 11.98
N ASN A 66 3.34 -6.98 11.40
CA ASN A 66 2.43 -7.20 10.30
C ASN A 66 3.18 -7.63 9.02
N VAL A 67 4.27 -6.93 8.68
CA VAL A 67 5.15 -7.35 7.57
C VAL A 67 5.70 -8.76 7.82
N TRP A 68 6.18 -9.03 9.04
CA TRP A 68 6.69 -10.36 9.41
C TRP A 68 5.64 -11.45 9.22
N SER A 69 4.43 -11.22 9.73
CA SER A 69 3.33 -12.17 9.59
C SER A 69 2.97 -12.43 8.12
N ALA A 70 3.14 -11.45 7.24
CA ALA A 70 2.85 -11.62 5.82
C ALA A 70 3.90 -12.51 5.18
N THR A 71 5.17 -12.23 5.47
CA THR A 71 6.28 -12.95 4.84
C THR A 71 6.40 -14.40 5.33
N VAL A 72 6.06 -14.69 6.58
CA VAL A 72 6.06 -16.07 7.12
C VAL A 72 5.05 -16.98 6.41
N ASN A 73 3.94 -16.42 5.92
CA ASN A 73 2.86 -17.15 5.28
C ASN A 73 2.86 -17.02 3.75
N ALA A 74 3.86 -16.34 3.17
CA ALA A 74 3.92 -16.12 1.73
C ALA A 74 4.59 -17.29 1.00
N ASP A 75 4.02 -17.68 -0.14
CA ASP A 75 4.62 -18.66 -1.06
C ASP A 75 5.84 -18.09 -1.80
N CYS A 76 5.88 -16.76 -2.00
CA CYS A 76 7.02 -16.03 -2.55
C CYS A 76 7.00 -14.58 -2.07
N VAL A 77 8.16 -13.91 -2.10
CA VAL A 77 8.34 -12.54 -1.63
C VAL A 77 8.81 -11.65 -2.77
N VAL A 78 8.14 -10.51 -2.97
CA VAL A 78 8.52 -9.51 -3.97
C VAL A 78 9.04 -8.25 -3.27
N ILE A 79 10.33 -7.98 -3.43
CA ILE A 79 11.02 -6.85 -2.81
C ILE A 79 11.16 -5.73 -3.82
N VAL A 80 10.43 -4.64 -3.63
CA VAL A 80 10.44 -3.50 -4.56
C VAL A 80 11.38 -2.41 -4.08
N VAL A 81 12.44 -2.14 -4.84
CA VAL A 81 13.40 -1.06 -4.60
C VAL A 81 13.25 0.07 -5.63
N ASP A 82 13.79 1.24 -5.30
CA ASP A 82 13.85 2.38 -6.21
C ASP A 82 15.15 2.34 -7.01
N ALA A 83 15.05 1.98 -8.29
CA ALA A 83 16.20 1.84 -9.18
C ALA A 83 16.99 3.13 -9.35
N SER A 84 16.41 4.30 -9.04
CA SER A 84 17.13 5.58 -9.11
C SER A 84 18.02 5.85 -7.91
N LYS A 85 17.84 5.13 -6.81
CA LYS A 85 18.67 5.28 -5.61
C LYS A 85 19.91 4.39 -5.69
N VAL A 86 20.93 4.76 -4.92
CA VAL A 86 22.13 3.94 -4.74
C VAL A 86 21.70 2.58 -4.19
N PRO A 87 22.23 1.46 -4.73
CA PRO A 87 21.95 0.14 -4.19
C PRO A 87 22.28 0.03 -2.70
N GLN A 88 21.49 -0.72 -1.97
CA GLN A 88 21.59 -0.91 -0.53
C GLN A 88 21.43 -2.39 -0.21
N LYS A 89 22.08 -2.85 0.87
CA LYS A 89 21.91 -4.22 1.37
C LYS A 89 20.53 -4.32 2.01
N ILE A 90 19.59 -4.84 1.25
CA ILE A 90 18.20 -4.99 1.70
C ILE A 90 18.03 -6.12 2.71
N ASP A 91 18.97 -7.08 2.75
CA ASP A 91 18.92 -8.22 3.65
C ASP A 91 18.94 -7.76 5.11
N ASP A 92 19.87 -6.85 5.46
CA ASP A 92 19.94 -6.26 6.81
C ASP A 92 18.61 -5.57 7.18
N MET A 93 18.00 -4.85 6.24
CA MET A 93 16.71 -4.19 6.47
C MET A 93 15.58 -5.21 6.68
N LEU A 94 15.56 -6.28 5.88
CA LEU A 94 14.59 -7.35 5.98
C LEU A 94 14.75 -8.12 7.29
N GLU A 95 15.97 -8.43 7.72
CA GLU A 95 16.24 -9.07 9.00
C GLU A 95 15.82 -8.19 10.19
N GLU A 96 16.14 -6.89 10.16
CA GLU A 96 15.78 -5.96 11.24
C GLU A 96 14.27 -5.69 11.34
N GLY A 97 13.62 -5.48 10.18
CA GLY A 97 12.21 -5.12 10.10
C GLY A 97 11.27 -6.32 10.14
N VAL A 98 11.70 -7.43 9.57
CA VAL A 98 10.88 -8.58 9.20
C VAL A 98 11.60 -9.87 9.57
N GLY A 99 12.60 -9.91 10.46
CA GLY A 99 13.24 -11.16 10.90
C GLY A 99 13.84 -12.04 9.78
N SER A 100 14.32 -13.23 10.15
CA SER A 100 14.82 -14.20 9.17
C SER A 100 13.65 -14.84 8.43
N LEU A 101 13.57 -14.61 7.12
CA LEU A 101 12.60 -15.30 6.27
C LEU A 101 12.83 -16.82 6.36
N LYS A 102 11.76 -17.61 6.19
CA LYS A 102 11.89 -19.07 6.12
C LYS A 102 12.95 -19.42 5.08
N GLU A 103 13.86 -20.31 5.46
CA GLU A 103 14.80 -20.90 4.51
C GLU A 103 13.99 -21.47 3.34
N ASN A 104 14.35 -21.08 2.11
CA ASN A 104 13.77 -21.52 0.83
C ASN A 104 12.47 -20.85 0.34
N VAL A 105 12.01 -19.73 0.91
CA VAL A 105 10.94 -18.95 0.25
C VAL A 105 11.53 -18.20 -0.95
N PRO A 106 11.01 -18.36 -2.18
CA PRO A 106 11.49 -17.62 -3.35
C PRO A 106 11.35 -16.11 -3.19
N LYS A 107 12.41 -15.37 -3.52
CA LYS A 107 12.52 -13.91 -3.40
C LYS A 107 12.84 -13.28 -4.75
N LEU A 108 12.01 -12.35 -5.17
CA LEU A 108 12.22 -11.54 -6.38
C LEU A 108 12.51 -10.09 -5.99
N LEU A 109 13.64 -9.55 -6.44
CA LEU A 109 13.96 -8.14 -6.28
C LEU A 109 13.53 -7.35 -7.53
N VAL A 110 12.55 -6.49 -7.36
CA VAL A 110 12.01 -5.63 -8.43
C VAL A 110 12.60 -4.23 -8.31
N MET A 111 13.45 -3.86 -9.25
CA MET A 111 14.02 -2.53 -9.35
C MET A 111 13.09 -1.60 -10.15
N ASN A 112 12.22 -0.87 -9.46
CA ASN A 112 11.24 0.00 -10.09
C ASN A 112 11.83 1.36 -10.48
N LYS A 113 11.21 2.04 -11.46
CA LYS A 113 11.65 3.30 -12.09
C LYS A 113 12.87 3.16 -13.02
N LYS A 114 12.97 2.02 -13.72
CA LYS A 114 14.03 1.84 -14.72
C LYS A 114 14.05 2.92 -15.80
N ASP A 115 12.91 3.56 -16.07
CA ASP A 115 12.77 4.66 -17.02
C ASP A 115 13.60 5.90 -16.67
N LEU A 116 14.09 6.00 -15.44
CA LEU A 116 14.96 7.09 -14.99
C LEU A 116 16.46 6.77 -15.09
N ILE A 117 16.82 5.55 -15.53
CA ILE A 117 18.19 5.04 -15.44
C ILE A 117 18.71 4.64 -16.82
N LYS A 118 19.96 5.04 -17.09
CA LYS A 118 20.64 4.68 -18.34
C LYS A 118 20.94 3.17 -18.37
N PRO A 119 20.85 2.50 -19.54
CA PRO A 119 21.05 1.04 -19.63
C PRO A 119 22.36 0.53 -19.01
N GLY A 120 23.49 1.22 -19.24
CA GLY A 120 24.78 0.83 -18.68
C GLY A 120 24.89 1.00 -17.17
N GLU A 121 24.14 1.94 -16.57
CA GLU A 121 24.05 2.06 -15.11
C GLU A 121 23.11 1.01 -14.52
N MET A 122 22.04 0.65 -15.23
CA MET A 122 21.11 -0.38 -14.79
C MET A 122 21.81 -1.74 -14.66
N ALA A 123 22.61 -2.15 -15.66
CA ALA A 123 23.36 -3.40 -15.63
C ALA A 123 24.26 -3.50 -14.38
N LYS A 124 24.98 -2.43 -14.04
CA LYS A 124 25.83 -2.38 -12.83
C LYS A 124 25.03 -2.52 -11.54
N ARG A 125 23.81 -1.96 -11.49
CA ARG A 125 22.95 -2.05 -10.31
C ARG A 125 22.35 -3.45 -10.16
N ILE A 126 22.00 -4.11 -11.27
CA ILE A 126 21.55 -5.51 -11.27
C ILE A 126 22.66 -6.41 -10.74
N GLU A 127 23.87 -6.32 -11.32
CA GLU A 127 25.04 -7.09 -10.88
C GLU A 127 25.34 -6.87 -9.39
N TRP A 128 25.19 -5.63 -8.91
CA TRP A 128 25.37 -5.32 -7.50
C TRP A 128 24.36 -6.08 -6.63
N TYR A 129 23.06 -6.04 -6.96
CA TYR A 129 22.03 -6.73 -6.19
C TYR A 129 22.22 -8.25 -6.23
N GLU A 130 22.49 -8.83 -7.40
CA GLU A 130 22.78 -10.27 -7.54
C GLU A 130 23.96 -10.73 -6.68
N LYS A 131 24.98 -9.87 -6.52
CA LYS A 131 26.19 -10.20 -5.75
C LYS A 131 26.05 -10.00 -4.24
N PHE A 132 25.26 -9.02 -3.82
CA PHE A 132 25.24 -8.53 -2.44
C PHE A 132 23.91 -8.75 -1.71
N THR A 133 22.96 -9.45 -2.33
CA THR A 133 21.68 -9.78 -1.70
C THR A 133 21.30 -11.24 -1.92
N ASP A 134 20.61 -11.83 -0.96
CA ASP A 134 20.12 -13.20 -1.02
C ASP A 134 18.72 -13.24 -1.67
N VAL A 135 18.69 -13.04 -2.99
CA VAL A 135 17.47 -13.09 -3.82
C VAL A 135 17.64 -14.04 -4.99
N ASP A 136 16.56 -14.71 -5.41
CA ASP A 136 16.60 -15.67 -6.52
C ASP A 136 16.71 -14.98 -7.89
N GLU A 137 16.12 -13.78 -8.02
CA GLU A 137 16.11 -13.05 -9.28
C GLU A 137 15.99 -11.53 -9.09
N VAL A 138 16.57 -10.76 -10.02
CA VAL A 138 16.54 -9.30 -10.04
C VAL A 138 15.93 -8.79 -11.35
N MET A 139 14.79 -8.10 -11.28
CA MET A 139 14.06 -7.60 -12.45
C MET A 139 13.92 -6.07 -12.47
N PRO A 140 14.46 -5.37 -13.48
CA PRO A 140 14.22 -3.95 -13.66
C PRO A 140 12.86 -3.68 -14.33
N VAL A 141 12.04 -2.84 -13.69
CA VAL A 141 10.70 -2.49 -14.18
C VAL A 141 10.47 -0.98 -14.22
N SER A 142 9.55 -0.55 -15.08
CA SER A 142 8.92 0.76 -14.97
C SER A 142 7.44 0.54 -14.70
N ALA A 143 7.03 0.63 -13.43
CA ALA A 143 5.61 0.61 -13.08
C ALA A 143 4.87 1.75 -13.78
N LYS A 144 5.51 2.92 -13.92
CA LYS A 144 4.92 4.07 -14.60
C LYS A 144 4.54 3.78 -16.05
N TYR A 145 5.35 3.01 -16.79
CA TYR A 145 5.07 2.70 -18.20
C TYR A 145 4.63 1.24 -18.44
N GLY A 146 4.50 0.43 -17.37
CA GLY A 146 4.13 -0.97 -17.46
C GLY A 146 5.20 -1.89 -18.05
N GLN A 147 6.46 -1.43 -18.12
CA GLN A 147 7.56 -2.21 -18.72
C GLN A 147 8.12 -3.22 -17.71
N GLY A 148 8.20 -4.49 -18.10
CA GLY A 148 8.70 -5.59 -17.26
C GLY A 148 7.73 -6.04 -16.15
N VAL A 149 6.52 -5.49 -16.12
CA VAL A 149 5.49 -5.87 -15.13
C VAL A 149 4.94 -7.27 -15.42
N ASP A 150 4.86 -7.64 -16.70
CA ASP A 150 4.38 -8.95 -17.13
C ASP A 150 5.43 -10.03 -16.79
N ASP A 151 6.72 -9.76 -16.94
CA ASP A 151 7.80 -10.67 -16.53
C ASP A 151 7.76 -10.98 -15.02
N VAL A 152 7.50 -9.96 -14.19
CA VAL A 152 7.31 -10.16 -12.74
C VAL A 152 6.10 -11.05 -12.44
N LYS A 153 5.01 -10.88 -13.20
CA LYS A 153 3.81 -11.71 -13.04
C LYS A 153 4.14 -13.17 -13.38
N ASP A 154 4.79 -13.40 -14.51
CA ASP A 154 5.14 -14.75 -14.96
C ASP A 154 6.08 -15.45 -13.98
N TRP A 155 7.02 -14.70 -13.40
CA TRP A 155 7.85 -15.19 -12.32
C TRP A 155 7.03 -15.63 -11.11
N ILE A 156 6.12 -14.78 -10.60
CA ILE A 156 5.27 -15.12 -9.45
C ILE A 156 4.47 -16.38 -9.75
N VAL A 157 3.82 -16.43 -10.92
CA VAL A 157 3.01 -17.59 -11.35
C VAL A 157 3.85 -18.87 -11.36
N SER A 158 5.12 -18.80 -11.77
CA SER A 158 6.02 -19.96 -11.76
C SER A 158 6.38 -20.48 -10.37
N LYS A 159 6.19 -19.67 -9.31
CA LYS A 159 6.52 -20.04 -7.92
C LYS A 159 5.31 -20.50 -7.10
N LEU A 160 4.09 -20.28 -7.59
CA LEU A 160 2.88 -20.60 -6.83
C LEU A 160 2.65 -22.12 -6.77
N PRO A 161 2.37 -22.68 -5.57
CA PRO A 161 2.03 -24.08 -5.44
C PRO A 161 0.63 -24.38 -6.00
N LEU A 162 0.40 -25.64 -6.35
CA LEU A 162 -0.95 -26.13 -6.63
C LEU A 162 -1.73 -26.23 -5.30
N GLY A 163 -2.93 -25.65 -5.28
CA GLY A 163 -3.77 -25.64 -4.09
C GLY A 163 -5.22 -25.27 -4.39
N PRO A 164 -6.12 -25.39 -3.40
CA PRO A 164 -7.49 -24.91 -3.55
C PRO A 164 -7.52 -23.40 -3.70
N ALA A 165 -8.56 -22.88 -4.35
CA ALA A 165 -8.87 -21.46 -4.23
C ALA A 165 -9.36 -21.19 -2.80
N TYR A 166 -8.72 -20.25 -2.12
CA TYR A 166 -9.09 -19.78 -0.79
C TYR A 166 -10.26 -18.78 -0.83
N TYR A 167 -10.44 -18.09 -1.96
CA TYR A 167 -11.46 -17.07 -2.13
C TYR A 167 -12.38 -17.31 -3.34
N PRO A 168 -13.67 -16.92 -3.26
CA PRO A 168 -14.57 -16.84 -4.40
C PRO A 168 -14.02 -15.95 -5.53
N LYS A 169 -14.42 -16.21 -6.77
CA LYS A 169 -13.91 -15.49 -7.97
C LYS A 169 -14.40 -14.05 -8.10
N ASP A 170 -15.46 -13.70 -7.38
CA ASP A 170 -16.17 -12.42 -7.43
C ASP A 170 -15.76 -11.47 -6.30
N ILE A 171 -14.91 -11.90 -5.36
CA ILE A 171 -14.36 -11.05 -4.31
C ILE A 171 -13.08 -10.39 -4.81
N ALA A 172 -13.13 -9.07 -5.04
CA ALA A 172 -11.94 -8.26 -5.31
C ALA A 172 -11.19 -7.84 -4.04
N SER A 173 -11.89 -7.73 -2.90
CA SER A 173 -11.31 -7.42 -1.58
C SER A 173 -12.29 -7.77 -0.46
N GLU A 174 -11.76 -8.13 0.71
CA GLU A 174 -12.55 -8.42 1.92
C GLU A 174 -12.97 -7.14 2.69
N HIS A 175 -12.45 -5.96 2.30
CA HIS A 175 -12.65 -4.74 3.06
C HIS A 175 -13.97 -4.02 2.74
N PRO A 176 -14.62 -3.38 3.74
CA PRO A 176 -15.83 -2.61 3.52
C PRO A 176 -15.55 -1.30 2.76
N GLU A 177 -16.55 -0.73 2.07
CA GLU A 177 -16.42 0.54 1.32
C GLU A 177 -15.74 1.68 2.12
N ARG A 178 -16.02 1.73 3.43
CA ARG A 178 -15.45 2.71 4.36
C ARG A 178 -13.93 2.69 4.40
N PHE A 179 -13.34 1.51 4.26
CA PHE A 179 -11.90 1.35 4.21
C PHE A 179 -11.32 2.05 2.97
N PHE A 180 -11.85 1.75 1.78
CA PHE A 180 -11.42 2.39 0.53
C PHE A 180 -11.60 3.91 0.55
N ILE A 181 -12.70 4.40 1.13
CA ILE A 181 -12.92 5.84 1.32
C ILE A 181 -11.79 6.46 2.16
N ALA A 182 -11.40 5.82 3.27
CA ALA A 182 -10.30 6.29 4.11
C ALA A 182 -8.96 6.28 3.34
N GLU A 183 -8.71 5.23 2.56
CA GLU A 183 -7.50 5.11 1.74
C GLU A 183 -7.41 6.16 0.63
N ILE A 184 -8.52 6.47 -0.05
CA ILE A 184 -8.58 7.54 -1.06
C ILE A 184 -8.19 8.89 -0.41
N VAL A 185 -8.73 9.19 0.76
CA VAL A 185 -8.37 10.42 1.48
C VAL A 185 -6.89 10.40 1.89
N ARG A 186 -6.38 9.28 2.42
CA ARG A 186 -4.96 9.13 2.80
C ARG A 186 -4.04 9.31 1.61
N GLU A 187 -4.39 8.77 0.44
CA GLU A 187 -3.65 9.01 -0.81
C GLU A 187 -3.53 10.51 -1.09
N LYS A 188 -4.63 11.27 -0.98
CA LYS A 188 -4.61 12.72 -1.22
C LYS A 188 -3.77 13.46 -0.19
N ILE A 189 -3.73 13.02 1.07
CA ILE A 189 -2.79 13.53 2.07
C ILE A 189 -1.35 13.35 1.57
N PHE A 190 -0.99 12.14 1.15
CA PHE A 190 0.35 11.83 0.66
C PHE A 190 0.74 12.54 -0.64
N MET A 191 -0.22 12.89 -1.50
CA MET A 191 0.06 13.63 -2.73
C MET A 191 0.29 15.11 -2.44
N GLN A 192 -0.57 15.69 -1.61
CA GLN A 192 -0.63 17.13 -1.37
C GLN A 192 0.41 17.61 -0.35
N TYR A 193 0.63 16.85 0.73
CA TYR A 193 1.54 17.26 1.80
C TYR A 193 2.92 16.63 1.64
N ARG A 194 3.88 17.16 2.40
CA ARG A 194 5.30 16.80 2.39
C ARG A 194 5.80 16.58 3.81
N ASN A 195 7.07 16.21 3.92
CA ASN A 195 7.77 15.99 5.19
C ASN A 195 7.04 14.97 6.07
N GLU A 196 6.87 15.25 7.37
CA GLU A 196 6.32 14.31 8.34
C GLU A 196 4.79 14.20 8.33
N VAL A 197 4.07 15.18 7.76
CA VAL A 197 2.60 15.25 7.85
C VAL A 197 1.91 13.99 7.29
N PRO A 198 2.24 13.48 6.09
CA PRO A 198 1.61 12.26 5.58
C PRO A 198 1.79 11.03 6.48
N TYR A 199 2.86 10.98 7.26
CA TYR A 199 3.20 9.85 8.14
C TYR A 199 2.65 10.02 9.56
N ALA A 200 2.06 11.17 9.87
CA ALA A 200 1.50 11.49 11.18
C ALA A 200 -0.04 11.57 11.17
N CYS A 201 -0.68 11.12 10.07
CA CYS A 201 -2.13 11.16 9.90
C CYS A 201 -2.76 9.77 10.04
N GLN A 202 -3.89 9.69 10.74
CA GLN A 202 -4.81 8.55 10.69
C GLN A 202 -6.15 9.04 10.11
N VAL A 203 -6.71 8.31 9.15
CA VAL A 203 -7.97 8.66 8.50
C VAL A 203 -9.07 7.69 8.91
N ASN A 204 -10.19 8.22 9.41
CA ASN A 204 -11.32 7.42 9.88
C ASN A 204 -12.62 7.88 9.20
N VAL A 205 -13.43 6.93 8.69
CA VAL A 205 -14.79 7.23 8.23
C VAL A 205 -15.76 7.11 9.40
N VAL A 206 -16.09 8.25 10.00
CA VAL A 206 -16.94 8.33 11.20
C VAL A 206 -18.41 8.09 10.86
N SER A 207 -18.88 8.59 9.71
CA SER A 207 -20.28 8.43 9.30
C SER A 207 -20.38 8.19 7.80
N TYR A 208 -21.31 7.33 7.41
CA TYR A 208 -21.75 7.14 6.03
C TYR A 208 -23.26 6.91 6.09
N LYS A 209 -24.02 7.85 5.54
CA LYS A 209 -25.48 7.82 5.44
C LYS A 209 -25.90 7.89 3.97
N THR A 210 -26.53 6.83 3.49
CA THR A 210 -27.16 6.82 2.17
C THR A 210 -28.40 7.71 2.17
N ARG A 211 -28.56 8.54 1.14
CA ARG A 211 -29.70 9.46 1.03
C ARG A 211 -30.40 9.26 -0.33
N PRO A 212 -31.62 8.71 -0.38
CA PRO A 212 -32.27 8.36 -1.66
C PRO A 212 -32.44 9.52 -2.65
N THR A 213 -32.68 10.73 -2.14
CA THR A 213 -33.02 11.91 -2.94
C THR A 213 -31.92 12.97 -2.96
N SER A 214 -30.75 12.69 -2.40
CA SER A 214 -29.63 13.64 -2.34
C SER A 214 -28.29 12.92 -2.37
N LYS A 215 -27.18 13.67 -2.33
CA LYS A 215 -25.84 13.07 -2.29
C LYS A 215 -25.69 12.25 -1.02
N ASP A 216 -25.03 11.09 -1.05
CA ASP A 216 -24.73 10.37 0.19
C ASP A 216 -23.85 11.25 1.10
N TYR A 217 -24.07 11.17 2.41
CA TYR A 217 -23.28 11.94 3.38
C TYR A 217 -22.17 11.07 3.95
N ILE A 218 -20.93 11.51 3.80
CA ILE A 218 -19.74 10.84 4.31
C ILE A 218 -18.97 11.83 5.17
N GLN A 219 -18.71 11.44 6.42
CA GLN A 219 -17.89 12.21 7.35
C GLN A 219 -16.57 11.48 7.61
N VAL A 220 -15.46 12.17 7.32
CA VAL A 220 -14.10 11.69 7.51
C VAL A 220 -13.40 12.54 8.56
N GLU A 221 -12.69 11.87 9.46
CA GLU A 221 -11.82 12.49 10.45
C GLU A 221 -10.37 12.18 10.09
N ILE A 222 -9.54 13.22 10.04
CA ILE A 222 -8.08 13.13 9.93
C ILE A 222 -7.50 13.46 11.30
N LEU A 223 -6.96 12.44 11.97
CA LEU A 223 -6.26 12.59 13.25
C LEU A 223 -4.79 12.93 13.02
N VAL A 224 -4.29 13.90 13.77
CA VAL A 224 -2.88 14.26 13.84
C VAL A 224 -2.40 14.34 15.28
N GLU A 225 -1.09 14.25 15.50
CA GLU A 225 -0.52 14.29 16.85
C GLU A 225 -0.32 15.71 17.38
N LYS A 226 -0.01 16.67 16.51
CA LYS A 226 0.40 18.02 16.90
C LYS A 226 -0.48 19.09 16.27
N ASN A 227 -0.65 20.20 16.99
CA ASN A 227 -1.36 21.37 16.48
C ASN A 227 -0.72 21.94 15.21
N THR A 228 0.62 21.90 15.11
CA THR A 228 1.34 22.34 13.90
C THR A 228 0.94 21.53 12.68
N GLN A 229 0.78 20.21 12.80
CA GLN A 229 0.31 19.32 11.73
C GLN A 229 -1.13 19.66 11.33
N LYS A 230 -2.01 19.92 12.31
CA LYS A 230 -3.39 20.37 12.05
C LYS A 230 -3.43 21.68 11.27
N ILE A 231 -2.62 22.66 11.66
CA ILE A 231 -2.51 23.95 10.95
C ILE A 231 -2.03 23.75 9.51
N ILE A 232 -1.05 22.87 9.28
CA ILE A 232 -0.55 22.55 7.93
C ILE A 232 -1.64 21.90 7.07
N LEU A 233 -2.40 20.94 7.61
CA LEU A 233 -3.51 20.29 6.91
C LEU A 233 -4.64 21.27 6.56
N ILE A 234 -4.98 22.17 7.48
CA ILE A 234 -6.01 23.19 7.23
C ILE A 234 -5.52 24.19 6.18
N GLY A 235 -4.28 24.65 6.33
CA GLY A 235 -3.69 25.70 5.52
C GLY A 235 -4.35 27.06 5.73
N LYS A 236 -3.82 28.08 5.05
CA LYS A 236 -4.35 29.46 5.16
C LYS A 236 -5.82 29.50 4.75
N GLU A 237 -6.69 29.97 5.65
CA GLU A 237 -8.15 30.09 5.44
C GLU A 237 -8.83 28.76 5.05
N GLY A 238 -8.27 27.61 5.42
CA GLY A 238 -8.82 26.30 5.06
C GLY A 238 -8.61 25.89 3.60
N LYS A 239 -7.83 26.64 2.82
CA LYS A 239 -7.63 26.39 1.38
C LYS A 239 -6.99 25.04 1.09
N ALA A 240 -6.03 24.61 1.91
CA ALA A 240 -5.36 23.32 1.73
C ALA A 240 -6.32 22.16 2.00
N LEU A 241 -7.08 22.21 3.09
CA LEU A 241 -8.07 21.19 3.41
C LEU A 241 -9.17 21.13 2.35
N LYS A 242 -9.62 22.27 1.83
CA LYS A 242 -10.61 22.33 0.75
C LYS A 242 -10.11 21.66 -0.53
N LEU A 243 -8.84 21.87 -0.89
CA LEU A 243 -8.22 21.22 -2.05
C LEU A 243 -8.18 19.70 -1.87
N LEU A 244 -7.74 19.23 -0.70
CA LEU A 244 -7.71 17.81 -0.36
C LEU A 244 -9.10 17.19 -0.41
N ALA A 245 -10.08 17.80 0.27
CA ALA A 245 -11.45 17.30 0.33
C ALA A 245 -12.10 17.26 -1.07
N THR A 246 -11.80 18.25 -1.92
CA THR A 246 -12.30 18.28 -3.30
C THR A 246 -11.73 17.14 -4.12
N ALA A 247 -10.41 16.92 -4.06
CA ALA A 247 -9.74 15.83 -4.77
C ALA A 247 -10.22 14.46 -4.28
N ALA A 248 -10.29 14.26 -2.96
CA ALA A 248 -10.76 12.99 -2.40
C ALA A 248 -12.23 12.71 -2.75
N ARG A 249 -13.09 13.74 -2.72
CA ARG A 249 -14.51 13.59 -3.08
C ARG A 249 -14.67 13.11 -4.52
N LEU A 250 -13.91 13.66 -5.48
CA LEU A 250 -14.03 13.26 -6.88
C LEU A 250 -13.70 11.77 -7.06
N ASP A 251 -12.62 11.30 -6.45
CA ASP A 251 -12.21 9.90 -6.51
C ASP A 251 -13.15 8.97 -5.75
N ILE A 252 -13.74 9.42 -4.62
CA ILE A 252 -14.78 8.68 -3.90
C ILE A 252 -16.06 8.56 -4.75
N GLU A 253 -16.46 9.63 -5.45
CA GLU A 253 -17.65 9.59 -6.31
C GLU A 253 -17.46 8.62 -7.49
N ASP A 254 -16.26 8.60 -8.06
CA ASP A 254 -15.88 7.65 -9.09
C ASP A 254 -15.85 6.22 -8.54
N PHE A 255 -15.20 5.98 -7.40
CA PHE A 255 -15.18 4.66 -6.76
C PHE A 255 -16.58 4.11 -6.45
N LEU A 256 -17.45 4.92 -5.84
CA LEU A 256 -18.80 4.52 -5.45
C LEU A 256 -19.81 4.57 -6.61
N GLN A 257 -19.43 5.15 -7.76
CA GLN A 257 -20.32 5.48 -8.87
C GLN A 257 -21.56 6.26 -8.44
N LYS A 258 -21.40 7.14 -7.44
CA LYS A 258 -22.48 7.92 -6.79
C LYS A 258 -22.00 9.30 -6.39
N LYS A 259 -22.92 10.28 -6.31
CA LYS A 259 -22.60 11.62 -5.80
C LYS A 259 -22.58 11.64 -4.28
N VAL A 260 -21.57 12.29 -3.71
CA VAL A 260 -21.37 12.36 -2.24
C VAL A 260 -21.16 13.80 -1.76
N TYR A 261 -21.62 14.07 -0.56
CA TYR A 261 -21.20 15.19 0.26
C TYR A 261 -20.14 14.68 1.23
N LEU A 262 -18.90 15.11 1.02
CA LEU A 262 -17.76 14.72 1.86
C LEU A 262 -17.48 15.85 2.86
N GLU A 263 -17.66 15.54 4.14
CA GLU A 263 -17.22 16.37 5.26
C GLU A 263 -15.88 15.84 5.78
N VAL A 264 -14.88 16.72 5.89
CA VAL A 264 -13.55 16.37 6.39
C VAL A 264 -13.21 17.24 7.59
N GLU A 265 -12.97 16.61 8.73
CA GLU A 265 -12.57 17.27 9.97
C GLU A 265 -11.14 16.89 10.35
N VAL A 266 -10.34 17.85 10.84
CA VAL A 266 -8.99 17.58 11.35
C VAL A 266 -8.98 17.71 12.88
N LYS A 267 -8.67 16.62 13.58
CA LYS A 267 -8.58 16.59 15.05
C LYS A 267 -7.19 16.26 15.54
N ILE A 268 -6.87 16.80 16.71
CA ILE A 268 -5.61 16.50 17.40
C ILE A 268 -5.90 15.35 18.36
N LYS A 269 -5.11 14.29 18.25
CA LYS A 269 -5.06 13.19 19.20
C LYS A 269 -3.59 12.95 19.54
N GLU A 270 -3.14 13.53 20.63
CA GLU A 270 -1.74 13.42 21.05
C GLU A 270 -1.36 11.96 21.27
N ASN A 271 -0.15 11.59 20.83
CA ASN A 271 0.46 10.27 21.04
C ASN A 271 -0.38 9.08 20.54
N TRP A 272 -1.29 9.26 19.57
CA TRP A 272 -2.11 8.17 19.06
C TRP A 272 -1.27 7.02 18.46
N ARG A 273 -0.08 7.31 17.92
CA ARG A 273 0.87 6.30 17.39
C ARG A 273 1.55 5.46 18.48
N GLN A 274 1.37 5.82 19.75
CA GLN A 274 1.86 5.06 20.91
C GLN A 274 0.73 4.33 21.65
N ASP A 275 -0.54 4.68 21.39
CA ASP A 275 -1.69 4.08 22.06
C ASP A 275 -2.09 2.76 21.40
N GLU A 276 -1.69 1.65 22.02
CA GLU A 276 -1.94 0.30 21.49
C GLU A 276 -3.44 0.00 21.28
N SER A 277 -4.32 0.51 22.15
CA SER A 277 -5.76 0.27 22.04
C SER A 277 -6.34 0.98 20.82
N LEU A 278 -5.95 2.23 20.59
CA LEU A 278 -6.32 2.97 19.38
C LEU A 278 -5.74 2.31 18.13
N LEU A 279 -4.48 1.87 18.18
CA LEU A 279 -3.84 1.20 17.05
C LEU A 279 -4.56 -0.10 16.67
N LYS A 280 -4.98 -0.91 17.65
CA LYS A 280 -5.80 -2.09 17.41
C LYS A 280 -7.16 -1.72 16.81
N TYR A 281 -7.82 -0.70 17.36
CA TYR A 281 -9.09 -0.19 16.84
C TYR A 281 -8.99 0.30 15.39
N TYR A 282 -7.88 0.93 15.01
CA TYR A 282 -7.61 1.37 13.63
C TYR A 282 -7.13 0.25 12.70
N GLY A 283 -7.07 -1.00 13.15
CA GLY A 283 -6.71 -2.15 12.32
C GLY A 283 -5.22 -2.46 12.25
N TYR A 284 -4.36 -1.77 12.99
CA TYR A 284 -2.92 -2.05 13.00
C TYR A 284 -2.54 -3.31 13.80
N GLY A 285 -3.48 -3.89 14.54
CA GLY A 285 -3.24 -5.08 15.36
C GLY A 285 -3.27 -6.42 14.63
N GLY A 286 -3.45 -6.42 13.31
CA GLY A 286 -3.75 -7.62 12.52
C GLY A 286 -2.70 -8.73 12.61
N GLN A 287 -3.12 -9.91 13.10
CA GLN A 287 -2.47 -11.18 12.76
C GLN A 287 -3.06 -11.65 11.42
N ILE A 288 -2.22 -12.01 10.46
CA ILE A 288 -2.69 -12.68 9.24
C ILE A 288 -3.14 -14.07 9.67
N ARG A 289 -4.45 -14.31 9.60
CA ARG A 289 -5.03 -15.64 9.74
C ARG A 289 -5.22 -16.18 8.34
N ALA A 290 -4.28 -17.00 7.86
CA ALA A 290 -4.60 -17.94 6.81
C ALA A 290 -5.66 -18.91 7.37
N MET A 291 -6.77 -19.11 6.65
CA MET A 291 -7.67 -20.23 6.93
C MET A 291 -7.07 -21.53 6.41
#